data_AF-A0A3N2ND76-F1
#
_entry.id   AF-A0A3N2ND76-F1
#
_cell.length_a   1.000
_cell.length_b   1.000
_cell.length_c   1.000
_cell.angle_alpha   90.00
_cell.angle_beta   90.00
_cell.angle_gamma   90.00
#
_symmetry.space_group_name_H-M   'P 1'
#
loop_
_entity.id
_entity.type
_entity.pdbx_description
1 polymer ?
#
loop_
_entity_poly.entity_id
_entity_poly.type
_entity_poly.pdbx_seq_one_letter_code
_entity_poly.pdbx_strand_id
1 'polypeptide(L)'
;MSEISDYIDFSGTDHSIITSLMQKNVHVPSWCHLRKLYNYKEHKILFDTVNLRDKIRKDGSVEKSSRYSIGMERLLVRRMSEFMFSIPVKRVYHNTDNNAVRQTIARAIEAIYKYSRLKTHNLKRSKAFYAACEIATLWYAVKKPNKLYGFESQYKLKCKTFSPMNGYELYPYFDEYGDMLAFSFKYSITVNNETKTYFETYTSDTHYKWIDDGGWRLVADPEEVIIMKIPVIYLSRPEAIYEEVSYIREEIEYTLSRNSNVIAYNSAPILKIIGEILGDREMKNEDQRMFRMNSGGDVGYVSWNQAIEALKYNVQESKELFWSLTQMPDISFSNMSRLGNIGYDARETLLTDAHLKVGDESGDWIEFFEREDSVIKSFLKMMNTAWENEIDEVEVEHIITPFIQRNETAEITKRMAANGGKPIESHLESIKRYGQSNDPQETLDMIRKEQAEETQIAVADVFGSAN
;
A
#
# COMPACT_ATOMS: atom_id res chain seq x y z
N MET A 1 -11.29 -31.71 -13.65
CA MET A 1 -11.58 -30.47 -12.91
C MET A 1 -12.91 -30.70 -12.25
N SER A 2 -12.97 -30.63 -10.93
CA SER A 2 -14.25 -30.72 -10.22
C SER A 2 -15.07 -29.47 -10.51
N GLU A 3 -16.34 -29.64 -10.81
CA GLU A 3 -17.24 -28.51 -11.02
C GLU A 3 -17.87 -28.12 -9.68
N ILE A 4 -18.25 -26.86 -9.51
CA ILE A 4 -18.91 -26.44 -8.26
C ILE A 4 -20.26 -27.14 -8.05
N SER A 5 -20.89 -27.58 -9.13
CA SER A 5 -22.11 -28.41 -9.14
C SER A 5 -21.94 -29.74 -8.42
N ASP A 6 -20.70 -30.25 -8.27
CA ASP A 6 -20.40 -31.47 -7.52
C ASP A 6 -20.47 -31.25 -5.99
N TYR A 7 -20.29 -30.01 -5.53
CA TYR A 7 -20.22 -29.66 -4.11
C TYR A 7 -21.45 -28.88 -3.61
N ILE A 8 -22.05 -28.07 -4.47
CA ILE A 8 -23.21 -27.24 -4.15
C ILE A 8 -24.32 -27.52 -5.14
N ASP A 9 -25.46 -27.97 -4.62
CA ASP A 9 -26.68 -28.16 -5.41
C ASP A 9 -27.37 -26.80 -5.63
N PHE A 10 -27.14 -26.22 -6.80
CA PHE A 10 -27.78 -24.96 -7.24
C PHE A 10 -29.28 -25.12 -7.57
N SER A 11 -29.84 -26.33 -7.51
CA SER A 11 -31.29 -26.58 -7.63
C SER A 11 -32.04 -26.49 -6.30
N GLY A 12 -31.31 -26.36 -5.18
CA GLY A 12 -31.86 -26.18 -3.85
C GLY A 12 -32.45 -24.79 -3.58
N THR A 13 -32.77 -24.51 -2.32
CA THR A 13 -33.28 -23.18 -1.93
C THR A 13 -32.17 -22.13 -1.98
N ASP A 14 -32.48 -20.90 -2.45
CA ASP A 14 -31.51 -19.78 -2.48
C ASP A 14 -30.77 -19.59 -1.14
N HIS A 15 -31.49 -19.77 -0.02
CA HIS A 15 -30.91 -19.65 1.32
C HIS A 15 -29.84 -20.71 1.63
N SER A 16 -30.07 -21.97 1.26
CA SER A 16 -29.10 -23.06 1.50
C SER A 16 -27.85 -22.91 0.62
N ILE A 17 -28.04 -22.46 -0.62
CA ILE A 17 -26.94 -22.19 -1.56
C ILE A 17 -26.05 -21.08 -1.00
N ILE A 18 -26.64 -19.94 -0.62
CA ILE A 18 -25.88 -18.79 -0.08
C ILE A 18 -25.19 -19.15 1.24
N THR A 19 -25.84 -19.92 2.11
CA THR A 19 -25.23 -20.35 3.38
C THR A 19 -24.00 -21.22 3.14
N SER A 20 -24.04 -22.09 2.13
CA SER A 20 -22.90 -22.93 1.73
C SER A 20 -21.77 -22.09 1.13
N LEU A 21 -22.10 -21.13 0.25
CA LEU A 21 -21.13 -20.22 -0.37
C LEU A 21 -20.52 -19.22 0.63
N MET A 22 -21.17 -18.95 1.75
CA MET A 22 -20.64 -18.12 2.83
C MET A 22 -19.63 -18.85 3.72
N GLN A 23 -19.47 -20.17 3.59
CA GLN A 23 -18.48 -20.91 4.35
C GLN A 23 -17.08 -20.52 3.88
N LYS A 24 -16.31 -19.91 4.77
CA LYS A 24 -14.98 -19.39 4.47
C LYS A 24 -13.92 -20.33 5.02
N ASN A 25 -13.19 -20.97 4.12
CA ASN A 25 -12.09 -21.88 4.48
C ASN A 25 -10.75 -21.14 4.74
N VAL A 26 -10.71 -19.82 4.51
CA VAL A 26 -9.52 -18.98 4.73
C VAL A 26 -9.61 -18.25 6.07
N HIS A 27 -8.56 -18.38 6.90
CA HIS A 27 -8.46 -17.67 8.17
C HIS A 27 -7.97 -16.24 7.96
N VAL A 28 -8.86 -15.26 8.12
CA VAL A 28 -8.53 -13.83 8.00
C VAL A 28 -9.18 -13.04 9.14
N PRO A 29 -8.44 -12.10 9.78
CA PRO A 29 -8.98 -11.22 10.80
C PRO A 29 -10.11 -10.32 10.25
N SER A 30 -11.12 -10.10 11.09
CA SER A 30 -12.22 -9.20 10.77
C SER A 30 -11.72 -7.77 10.57
N TRP A 31 -12.13 -7.13 9.47
CA TRP A 31 -11.86 -5.71 9.25
C TRP A 31 -12.40 -4.82 10.38
N CYS A 32 -13.47 -5.20 11.08
CA CYS A 32 -13.96 -4.44 12.23
C CYS A 32 -12.98 -4.40 13.41
N HIS A 33 -12.17 -5.46 13.57
CA HIS A 33 -11.09 -5.49 14.54
C HIS A 33 -9.92 -4.64 14.05
N LEU A 34 -9.42 -4.92 12.85
CA LEU A 34 -8.29 -4.23 12.23
C LEU A 34 -8.50 -2.72 12.08
N ARG A 35 -9.71 -2.27 11.76
CA ARG A 35 -10.05 -0.85 11.61
C ARG A 35 -9.78 -0.04 12.89
N LYS A 36 -9.98 -0.63 14.07
CA LYS A 36 -9.71 0.02 15.36
C LYS A 36 -8.22 0.22 15.63
N LEU A 37 -7.38 -0.62 15.03
CA LEU A 37 -5.92 -0.50 15.07
C LEU A 37 -5.39 0.43 13.98
N TYR A 38 -6.03 0.42 12.81
CA TYR A 38 -5.59 1.17 11.63
C TYR A 38 -6.01 2.65 11.63
N ASN A 39 -7.22 2.95 12.13
CA ASN A 39 -7.77 4.30 12.13
C ASN A 39 -7.49 4.98 13.48
N TYR A 40 -6.58 5.95 13.49
CA TYR A 40 -6.23 6.74 14.68
C TYR A 40 -7.42 7.36 15.42
N LYS A 41 -8.54 7.62 14.73
CA LYS A 41 -9.78 8.14 15.34
C LYS A 41 -10.59 7.09 16.12
N GLU A 42 -10.29 5.82 15.92
CA GLU A 42 -10.95 4.68 16.56
C GLU A 42 -10.03 3.99 17.59
N HIS A 43 -8.84 4.52 17.83
CA HIS A 43 -7.89 3.96 18.79
C HIS A 43 -8.46 3.94 20.21
N LYS A 44 -8.14 2.88 20.95
CA LYS A 44 -8.60 2.64 22.33
C LYS A 44 -8.32 3.82 23.25
N ILE A 45 -7.18 4.50 23.09
CA ILE A 45 -6.77 5.68 23.88
C ILE A 45 -7.83 6.80 23.92
N LEU A 46 -8.62 6.94 22.85
CA LEU A 46 -9.63 8.00 22.75
C LEU A 46 -10.88 7.69 23.58
N PHE A 47 -11.15 6.42 23.88
CA PHE A 47 -12.32 5.96 24.62
C PHE A 47 -11.98 5.41 26.01
N ASP A 48 -10.68 5.24 26.32
CA ASP A 48 -10.24 4.74 27.62
C ASP A 48 -10.48 5.79 28.71
N THR A 49 -11.48 5.53 29.54
CA THR A 49 -11.82 6.31 30.73
C THR A 49 -11.34 5.65 32.03
N VAL A 50 -10.78 4.44 31.96
CA VAL A 50 -10.33 3.68 33.12
C VAL A 50 -8.89 4.04 33.46
N ASN A 51 -7.98 3.99 32.49
CA ASN A 51 -6.57 4.33 32.67
C ASN A 51 -6.31 5.84 32.49
N LEU A 52 -7.13 6.53 31.71
CA LEU A 52 -7.09 7.98 31.48
C LEU A 52 -8.40 8.62 31.95
N ARG A 53 -8.55 8.72 33.26
CA ARG A 53 -9.73 9.32 33.89
C ARG A 53 -9.78 10.82 33.65
N ASP A 54 -10.95 11.32 33.30
CA ASP A 54 -11.21 12.76 33.32
C ASP A 54 -11.35 13.22 34.79
N LYS A 55 -10.82 14.40 35.10
CA LYS A 55 -10.83 14.92 36.47
C LYS A 55 -12.12 15.72 36.68
N ILE A 56 -12.96 15.27 37.60
CA ILE A 56 -14.18 15.98 37.98
C ILE A 56 -13.82 16.95 39.11
N ARG A 57 -14.02 18.25 38.88
CA ARG A 57 -13.82 19.28 39.90
C ARG A 57 -15.01 19.33 40.87
N LYS A 58 -14.79 19.91 42.05
CA LYS A 58 -15.83 20.06 43.09
C LYS A 58 -17.05 20.84 42.59
N ASP A 59 -16.87 21.72 41.61
CA ASP A 59 -17.92 22.53 40.99
C ASP A 59 -18.70 21.79 39.90
N GLY A 60 -18.46 20.49 39.71
CA GLY A 60 -19.11 19.66 38.68
C GLY A 60 -18.53 19.82 37.27
N SER A 61 -17.54 20.71 37.07
CA SER A 61 -16.84 20.83 35.78
C SER A 61 -15.90 19.65 35.53
N VAL A 62 -15.91 19.13 34.30
CA VAL A 62 -15.09 18.00 33.87
C VAL A 62 -13.86 18.52 33.13
N GLU A 63 -12.69 18.27 33.69
CA GLU A 63 -11.40 18.52 33.07
C GLU A 63 -10.98 17.25 32.31
N LYS A 64 -11.07 17.32 30.99
CA LYS A 64 -10.76 16.19 30.10
C LYS A 64 -9.27 15.90 30.11
N SER A 65 -8.92 14.62 30.22
CA SER A 65 -7.56 14.17 30.04
C SER A 65 -7.11 14.38 28.59
N SER A 66 -5.85 14.74 28.40
CA SER A 66 -5.16 14.74 27.10
C SER A 66 -5.13 13.32 26.54
N ARG A 67 -5.58 13.16 25.30
CA ARG A 67 -5.57 11.88 24.55
C ARG A 67 -4.91 12.12 23.20
N TYR A 68 -3.75 11.52 22.98
CA TYR A 68 -3.02 11.59 21.71
C TYR A 68 -3.15 10.26 20.98
N SER A 69 -3.66 10.34 19.74
CA SER A 69 -3.74 9.21 18.82
C SER A 69 -2.81 9.42 17.62
N ILE A 70 -2.02 8.41 17.25
CA ILE A 70 -1.02 8.46 16.18
C ILE A 70 -1.29 7.33 15.18
N GLY A 71 -1.48 7.67 13.90
CA GLY A 71 -1.74 6.66 12.85
C GLY A 71 -0.45 6.05 12.28
N MET A 72 0.33 5.34 13.10
CA MET A 72 1.59 4.70 12.66
C MET A 72 1.32 3.53 11.70
N GLU A 73 0.26 2.76 11.96
CA GLU A 73 -0.21 1.62 11.16
C GLU A 73 -0.58 2.05 9.75
N ARG A 74 -1.35 3.15 9.64
CA ARG A 74 -1.71 3.74 8.35
C ARG A 74 -0.49 4.24 7.59
N LEU A 75 0.51 4.79 8.29
CA LEU A 75 1.75 5.23 7.68
C LEU A 75 2.58 4.03 7.20
N LEU A 76 2.66 2.96 7.99
CA LEU A 76 3.34 1.71 7.64
C LEU A 76 2.76 1.07 6.39
N VAL A 77 1.44 0.86 6.35
CA VAL A 77 0.74 0.32 5.17
C VAL A 77 1.01 1.17 3.93
N ARG A 78 0.96 2.50 4.08
CA ARG A 78 1.24 3.42 2.98
C ARG A 78 2.68 3.29 2.48
N ARG A 79 3.66 3.28 3.39
CA ARG A 79 5.09 3.14 3.05
C ARG A 79 5.34 1.81 2.35
N MET A 80 4.82 0.70 2.88
CA MET A 80 5.00 -0.62 2.29
C MET A 80 4.41 -0.69 0.87
N SER A 81 3.19 -0.19 0.66
CA SER A 81 2.59 -0.10 -0.68
C SER A 81 3.40 0.79 -1.64
N GLU A 82 3.98 1.88 -1.13
CA GLU A 82 4.83 2.79 -1.91
C GLU A 82 6.18 2.13 -2.26
N PHE A 83 6.81 1.40 -1.35
CA PHE A 83 8.05 0.66 -1.62
C PHE A 83 7.87 -0.40 -2.71
N MET A 84 6.72 -1.06 -2.77
CA MET A 84 6.46 -2.10 -3.78
C MET A 84 5.95 -1.57 -5.12
N PHE A 85 5.06 -0.57 -5.12
CA PHE A 85 4.28 -0.20 -6.31
C PHE A 85 4.42 1.26 -6.75
N SER A 86 5.31 2.05 -6.14
CA SER A 86 5.64 3.39 -6.68
C SER A 86 6.31 3.27 -8.05
N ILE A 87 7.22 2.30 -8.19
CA ILE A 87 7.74 1.86 -9.48
C ILE A 87 6.72 0.86 -10.05
N PRO A 88 6.23 1.06 -11.29
CA PRO A 88 5.32 0.09 -11.91
C PRO A 88 5.98 -1.29 -12.02
N VAL A 89 5.19 -2.34 -11.80
CA VAL A 89 5.62 -3.73 -12.01
C VAL A 89 6.07 -3.88 -13.46
N LYS A 90 7.29 -4.36 -13.66
CA LYS A 90 7.84 -4.64 -14.98
C LYS A 90 7.37 -6.04 -15.40
N ARG A 91 6.97 -6.18 -16.65
CA ARG A 91 6.65 -7.47 -17.25
C ARG A 91 7.70 -7.83 -18.28
N VAL A 92 8.22 -9.04 -18.19
CA VAL A 92 9.10 -9.61 -19.20
C VAL A 92 8.30 -10.68 -19.93
N TYR A 93 8.22 -10.53 -21.25
CA TYR A 93 7.53 -11.48 -22.10
C TYR A 93 8.57 -12.40 -22.70
N HIS A 94 8.41 -13.70 -22.50
CA HIS A 94 9.27 -14.72 -23.09
C HIS A 94 8.59 -15.36 -24.30
N ASN A 95 9.37 -16.08 -25.11
CA ASN A 95 8.88 -16.80 -26.31
C ASN A 95 8.25 -15.88 -27.39
N THR A 96 8.52 -14.57 -27.34
CA THR A 96 8.07 -13.57 -28.32
C THR A 96 9.06 -13.31 -29.45
N ASP A 97 10.30 -13.76 -29.29
CA ASP A 97 11.36 -13.49 -30.24
C ASP A 97 11.12 -14.30 -31.52
N ASN A 98 11.22 -13.64 -32.68
CA ASN A 98 10.98 -14.18 -34.02
C ASN A 98 9.52 -14.46 -34.42
N ASN A 99 8.52 -14.25 -33.55
CA ASN A 99 7.10 -14.39 -33.92
C ASN A 99 6.34 -13.05 -33.83
N ALA A 100 6.00 -12.49 -34.99
CA ALA A 100 5.28 -11.22 -35.09
C ALA A 100 3.90 -11.24 -34.38
N VAL A 101 3.22 -12.39 -34.38
CA VAL A 101 1.91 -12.55 -33.72
C VAL A 101 2.07 -12.46 -32.20
N ARG A 102 3.05 -13.18 -31.63
CA ARG A 102 3.33 -13.13 -30.19
C ARG A 102 3.76 -11.73 -29.72
N GLN A 103 4.51 -11.01 -30.55
CA GLN A 103 4.83 -9.61 -30.29
C GLN A 103 3.59 -8.68 -30.34
N THR A 104 2.60 -8.98 -31.19
CA THR A 104 1.33 -8.24 -31.18
C THR A 104 0.49 -8.55 -29.94
N ILE A 105 0.50 -9.80 -29.47
CA ILE A 105 -0.17 -10.24 -28.24
C ILE A 105 0.43 -9.53 -27.02
N ALA A 106 1.76 -9.54 -26.87
CA ALA A 106 2.45 -8.84 -25.78
C ALA A 106 2.12 -7.33 -25.76
N ARG A 107 2.08 -6.69 -26.93
CA ARG A 107 1.66 -5.29 -27.07
C ARG A 107 0.19 -5.07 -26.69
N ALA A 108 -0.70 -6.00 -27.02
CA ALA A 108 -2.10 -5.93 -26.65
C ALA A 108 -2.30 -6.05 -25.13
N ILE A 109 -1.58 -6.96 -24.47
CA ILE A 109 -1.58 -7.13 -23.01
C ILE A 109 -1.10 -5.84 -22.31
N GLU A 110 0.03 -5.27 -22.74
CA GLU A 110 0.52 -3.99 -22.20
C GLU A 110 -0.48 -2.84 -22.43
N ALA A 111 -1.15 -2.80 -23.58
CA ALA A 111 -2.19 -1.82 -23.84
C ALA A 111 -3.37 -1.97 -22.86
N ILE A 112 -3.82 -3.21 -22.59
CA ILE A 112 -4.88 -3.48 -21.59
C ILE A 112 -4.46 -2.95 -20.22
N TYR A 113 -3.25 -3.25 -19.76
CA TYR A 113 -2.74 -2.78 -18.47
C TYR A 113 -2.64 -1.25 -18.40
N LYS A 114 -2.19 -0.61 -19.48
CA LYS A 114 -2.11 0.86 -19.59
C LYS A 114 -3.49 1.51 -19.53
N TYR A 115 -4.45 1.05 -20.33
CA TYR A 115 -5.78 1.66 -20.41
C TYR A 115 -6.67 1.35 -19.21
N SER A 116 -6.42 0.23 -18.54
CA SER A 116 -7.04 -0.11 -17.26
C SER A 116 -6.38 0.61 -16.08
N ARG A 117 -5.33 1.41 -16.33
CA ARG A 117 -4.59 2.19 -15.32
C ARG A 117 -4.06 1.30 -14.18
N LEU A 118 -3.55 0.12 -14.54
CA LEU A 118 -3.22 -0.92 -13.57
C LEU A 118 -2.23 -0.43 -12.50
N LYS A 119 -1.26 0.43 -12.84
CA LYS A 119 -0.36 1.09 -11.87
C LYS A 119 -1.11 1.68 -10.66
N THR A 120 -2.15 2.45 -10.93
CA THR A 120 -2.95 3.11 -9.88
C THR A 120 -3.79 2.10 -9.12
N HIS A 121 -4.28 1.06 -9.80
CA HIS A 121 -4.98 -0.04 -9.14
C HIS A 121 -4.04 -0.82 -8.21
N ASN A 122 -2.81 -1.12 -8.62
CA ASN A 122 -1.78 -1.83 -7.84
C ASN A 122 -1.50 -1.13 -6.50
N LEU A 123 -1.32 0.18 -6.54
CA LEU A 123 -1.11 0.98 -5.33
C LEU A 123 -2.34 1.02 -4.41
N LYS A 124 -3.56 0.95 -4.97
CA LYS A 124 -4.79 0.89 -4.16
C LYS A 124 -5.04 -0.49 -3.58
N ARG A 125 -4.87 -1.55 -4.38
CA ARG A 125 -5.04 -2.95 -3.94
C ARG A 125 -4.03 -3.32 -2.87
N SER A 126 -2.78 -2.87 -2.98
CA SER A 126 -1.77 -3.07 -1.94
C SER A 126 -2.10 -2.41 -0.62
N LYS A 127 -2.60 -1.17 -0.64
CA LYS A 127 -3.06 -0.50 0.59
C LYS A 127 -4.21 -1.28 1.24
N ALA A 128 -5.14 -1.77 0.44
CA ALA A 128 -6.27 -2.54 0.93
C ALA A 128 -5.84 -3.92 1.46
N PHE A 129 -4.93 -4.61 0.78
CA PHE A 129 -4.38 -5.90 1.17
C PHE A 129 -3.60 -5.83 2.47
N TYR A 130 -2.69 -4.86 2.61
CA TYR A 130 -1.92 -4.69 3.85
C TYR A 130 -2.72 -4.10 5.01
N ALA A 131 -3.83 -3.41 4.72
CA ALA A 131 -4.71 -2.90 5.76
C ALA A 131 -5.71 -3.95 6.27
N ALA A 132 -6.41 -4.61 5.35
CA ALA A 132 -7.60 -5.43 5.62
C ALA A 132 -7.40 -6.92 5.31
N CYS A 133 -6.18 -7.33 5.03
CA CYS A 133 -5.73 -8.70 4.77
C CYS A 133 -6.32 -9.41 3.55
N GLU A 134 -7.33 -8.84 2.88
CA GLU A 134 -7.98 -9.46 1.73
C GLU A 134 -8.33 -8.48 0.64
N ILE A 135 -8.13 -8.93 -0.59
CA ILE A 135 -8.54 -8.25 -1.81
C ILE A 135 -9.05 -9.25 -2.84
N ALA A 136 -9.97 -8.78 -3.67
CA ALA A 136 -10.38 -9.49 -4.87
C ALA A 136 -10.45 -8.50 -6.04
N THR A 137 -9.94 -8.86 -7.22
CA THR A 137 -10.06 -8.04 -8.43
C THR A 137 -10.83 -8.79 -9.48
N LEU A 138 -11.99 -8.24 -9.86
CA LEU A 138 -12.82 -8.73 -10.94
C LEU A 138 -12.43 -8.03 -12.23
N TRP A 139 -12.14 -8.80 -13.28
CA TRP A 139 -12.02 -8.33 -14.64
C TRP A 139 -13.31 -8.58 -15.41
N TYR A 140 -13.80 -7.56 -16.11
CA TYR A 140 -15.06 -7.67 -16.85
C TYR A 140 -15.00 -6.91 -18.18
N ALA A 141 -15.72 -7.43 -19.17
CA ALA A 141 -15.83 -6.85 -20.49
C ALA A 141 -17.06 -5.92 -20.56
N VAL A 142 -16.87 -4.71 -21.09
CA VAL A 142 -17.97 -3.78 -21.37
C VAL A 142 -18.10 -3.61 -22.87
N LYS A 143 -19.30 -3.80 -23.43
CA LYS A 143 -19.57 -3.61 -24.86
C LYS A 143 -19.34 -2.15 -25.24
N LYS A 144 -18.16 -1.88 -25.81
CA LYS A 144 -17.72 -0.56 -26.26
C LYS A 144 -16.65 -0.75 -27.35
N PRO A 145 -17.04 -0.64 -28.63
CA PRO A 145 -16.12 -0.78 -29.74
C PRO A 145 -14.91 0.15 -29.60
N ASN A 146 -13.72 -0.38 -29.81
CA ASN A 146 -12.47 0.35 -29.66
C ASN A 146 -11.32 -0.29 -30.47
N LYS A 147 -10.26 0.48 -30.70
CA LYS A 147 -9.00 0.01 -31.34
C LYS A 147 -7.81 0.09 -30.39
N LEU A 148 -8.06 0.03 -29.08
CA LEU A 148 -7.06 0.38 -28.07
C LEU A 148 -5.95 -0.68 -27.95
N TYR A 149 -6.26 -1.93 -28.28
CA TYR A 149 -5.39 -3.08 -28.05
C TYR A 149 -4.52 -3.45 -29.28
N GLY A 150 -4.49 -2.60 -30.30
CA GLY A 150 -3.78 -2.87 -31.56
C GLY A 150 -4.61 -3.65 -32.59
N PHE A 151 -5.86 -4.00 -32.26
CA PHE A 151 -6.84 -4.61 -33.15
C PHE A 151 -8.24 -4.01 -32.88
N GLU A 152 -9.19 -4.25 -33.80
CA GLU A 152 -10.59 -3.84 -33.60
C GLU A 152 -11.27 -4.77 -32.60
N SER A 153 -11.63 -4.26 -31.43
CA SER A 153 -12.36 -5.00 -30.41
C SER A 153 -13.73 -4.39 -30.18
N GLN A 154 -14.77 -5.23 -30.09
CA GLN A 154 -16.12 -4.80 -29.71
C GLN A 154 -16.24 -4.50 -28.20
N TYR A 155 -15.29 -4.96 -27.41
CA TYR A 155 -15.34 -4.94 -25.96
C TYR A 155 -14.17 -4.17 -25.38
N LYS A 156 -14.41 -3.49 -24.26
CA LYS A 156 -13.40 -2.84 -23.45
C LYS A 156 -13.29 -3.56 -22.12
N LEU A 157 -12.10 -4.09 -21.82
CA LEU A 157 -11.79 -4.65 -20.51
C LEU A 157 -11.67 -3.55 -19.46
N LYS A 158 -12.23 -3.83 -18.29
CA LYS A 158 -12.10 -3.04 -17.07
C LYS A 158 -11.85 -3.97 -15.90
N CYS A 159 -11.23 -3.43 -14.85
CA CYS A 159 -11.09 -4.13 -13.58
C CYS A 159 -11.69 -3.32 -12.43
N LYS A 160 -12.20 -4.03 -11.43
CA LYS A 160 -12.67 -3.45 -10.17
C LYS A 160 -12.14 -4.30 -9.01
N THR A 161 -11.56 -3.63 -8.02
CA THR A 161 -11.05 -4.29 -6.81
C THR A 161 -12.04 -4.11 -5.66
N PHE A 162 -12.33 -5.22 -4.99
CA PHE A 162 -13.15 -5.35 -3.80
C PHE A 162 -12.26 -5.65 -2.60
N SER A 163 -12.64 -5.12 -1.43
CA SER A 163 -11.93 -5.33 -0.18
C SER A 163 -12.87 -5.04 0.99
N PRO A 164 -12.70 -5.71 2.15
CA PRO A 164 -13.38 -5.37 3.39
C PRO A 164 -13.26 -3.89 3.78
N MET A 165 -12.13 -3.26 3.43
CA MET A 165 -11.91 -1.82 3.65
C MET A 165 -12.99 -0.94 2.99
N ASN A 166 -13.53 -1.38 1.85
CA ASN A 166 -14.54 -0.66 1.07
C ASN A 166 -15.98 -1.10 1.41
N GLY A 167 -16.17 -1.93 2.45
CA GLY A 167 -17.48 -2.44 2.86
C GLY A 167 -17.97 -3.67 2.10
N TYR A 168 -17.06 -4.42 1.45
CA TYR A 168 -17.37 -5.69 0.79
C TYR A 168 -16.90 -6.86 1.64
N GLU A 169 -17.76 -7.82 1.91
CA GLU A 169 -17.37 -9.10 2.51
C GLU A 169 -17.02 -10.08 1.39
N LEU A 170 -15.88 -10.77 1.50
CA LEU A 170 -15.34 -11.66 0.47
C LEU A 170 -15.40 -13.11 0.96
N TYR A 171 -15.91 -14.00 0.11
CA TYR A 171 -16.15 -15.41 0.38
C TYR A 171 -15.61 -16.25 -0.79
N PRO A 172 -14.31 -16.61 -0.76
CA PRO A 172 -13.77 -17.59 -1.71
C PRO A 172 -14.20 -19.01 -1.30
N TYR A 173 -14.59 -19.81 -2.28
CA TYR A 173 -14.90 -21.23 -2.08
C TYR A 173 -13.81 -22.07 -2.76
N PHE A 174 -13.03 -22.78 -1.94
CA PHE A 174 -11.94 -23.65 -2.38
C PHE A 174 -12.32 -25.12 -2.20
N ASP A 175 -11.83 -25.97 -3.10
CA ASP A 175 -11.89 -27.41 -2.95
C ASP A 175 -10.82 -27.95 -1.98
N GLU A 176 -10.75 -29.27 -1.82
CA GLU A 176 -9.77 -29.94 -0.94
C GLU A 176 -8.32 -29.80 -1.44
N TYR A 177 -8.12 -29.50 -2.73
CA TYR A 177 -6.82 -29.36 -3.36
C TYR A 177 -6.31 -27.90 -3.39
N GLY A 178 -7.15 -26.95 -2.97
CA GLY A 178 -6.82 -25.52 -2.95
C GLY A 178 -7.18 -24.77 -4.23
N ASP A 179 -7.93 -25.39 -5.14
CA ASP A 179 -8.46 -24.75 -6.35
C ASP A 179 -9.76 -23.99 -6.04
N MET A 180 -9.86 -22.77 -6.55
CA MET A 180 -11.04 -21.93 -6.34
C MET A 180 -12.14 -22.32 -7.32
N LEU A 181 -13.28 -22.79 -6.79
CA LEU A 181 -14.43 -23.21 -7.60
C LEU A 181 -15.47 -22.10 -7.77
N ALA A 182 -15.59 -21.23 -6.77
CA ALA A 182 -16.38 -20.01 -6.87
C ALA A 182 -15.80 -18.89 -6.03
N PHE A 183 -16.17 -17.68 -6.44
CA PHE A 183 -15.90 -16.48 -5.67
C PHE A 183 -17.18 -15.70 -5.45
N SER A 184 -17.51 -15.47 -4.18
CA SER A 184 -18.68 -14.69 -3.80
C SER A 184 -18.28 -13.43 -3.04
N PHE A 185 -19.06 -12.36 -3.21
CA PHE A 185 -18.93 -11.18 -2.38
C PHE A 185 -20.29 -10.59 -2.03
N LYS A 186 -20.35 -10.03 -0.83
CA LYS A 186 -21.54 -9.42 -0.25
C LYS A 186 -21.32 -7.93 -0.02
N TYR A 187 -22.31 -7.12 -0.35
CA TYR A 187 -22.27 -5.68 -0.14
C TYR A 187 -23.68 -5.13 0.10
N SER A 188 -23.74 -4.02 0.83
CA SER A 188 -25.00 -3.34 1.12
C SER A 188 -25.05 -1.99 0.43
N ILE A 189 -26.14 -1.71 -0.28
CA ILE A 189 -26.41 -0.40 -0.89
C ILE A 189 -27.63 0.19 -0.21
N THR A 190 -27.51 1.42 0.27
CA THR A 190 -28.66 2.20 0.75
C THR A 190 -29.21 3.03 -0.41
N VAL A 191 -30.42 2.71 -0.86
CA VAL A 191 -31.16 3.48 -1.87
C VAL A 191 -32.45 3.96 -1.21
N ASN A 192 -32.71 5.27 -1.24
CA ASN A 192 -33.95 5.86 -0.70
C ASN A 192 -34.28 5.47 0.75
N ASN A 193 -33.28 5.48 1.66
CA ASN A 193 -33.38 5.05 3.07
C ASN A 193 -33.67 3.56 3.32
N GLU A 194 -33.74 2.73 2.28
CA GLU A 194 -33.79 1.28 2.41
C GLU A 194 -32.40 0.70 2.14
N THR A 195 -31.89 -0.09 3.10
CA THR A 195 -30.62 -0.82 2.93
C THR A 195 -30.94 -2.18 2.34
N LYS A 196 -30.51 -2.40 1.09
CA LYS A 196 -30.61 -3.70 0.42
C LYS A 196 -29.24 -4.36 0.38
N THR A 197 -29.19 -5.64 0.72
CA THR A 197 -27.97 -6.44 0.67
C THR A 197 -27.95 -7.27 -0.59
N TYR A 198 -26.84 -7.23 -1.31
CA TYR A 198 -26.59 -8.01 -2.51
C TYR A 198 -25.54 -9.07 -2.22
N PHE A 199 -25.73 -10.24 -2.83
CA PHE A 199 -24.76 -11.31 -2.86
C PHE A 199 -24.52 -11.67 -4.32
N GLU A 200 -23.27 -11.61 -4.78
CA GLU A 200 -22.90 -11.97 -6.15
C GLU A 200 -21.90 -13.12 -6.10
N THR A 201 -22.09 -14.13 -6.94
CA THR A 201 -21.19 -15.30 -7.04
C THR A 201 -20.77 -15.51 -8.48
N TYR A 202 -19.47 -15.65 -8.69
CA TYR A 202 -18.85 -15.98 -9.96
C TYR A 202 -18.32 -17.40 -9.90
N THR A 203 -18.81 -18.25 -10.79
CA THR A 203 -18.25 -19.58 -11.09
C THR A 203 -17.48 -19.51 -12.42
N SER A 204 -16.97 -20.64 -12.91
CA SER A 204 -16.29 -20.71 -14.21
C SER A 204 -17.23 -20.38 -15.37
N ASP A 205 -18.51 -20.71 -15.25
CA ASP A 205 -19.51 -20.74 -16.31
C ASP A 205 -20.65 -19.74 -16.11
N THR A 206 -20.96 -19.38 -14.86
CA THR A 206 -22.17 -18.60 -14.52
C THR A 206 -21.91 -17.52 -13.48
N HIS A 207 -22.63 -16.41 -13.61
CA HIS A 207 -22.67 -15.31 -12.66
C HIS A 207 -24.07 -15.21 -12.06
N TYR A 208 -24.14 -15.40 -10.76
CA TYR A 208 -25.37 -15.33 -10.00
C TYR A 208 -25.42 -14.04 -9.18
N LYS A 209 -26.62 -13.43 -9.13
CA LYS A 209 -26.87 -12.23 -8.35
C LYS A 209 -28.16 -12.37 -7.54
N TRP A 210 -28.03 -12.31 -6.23
CA TRP A 210 -29.14 -12.33 -5.28
C TRP A 210 -29.29 -10.99 -4.56
N ILE A 211 -30.53 -10.68 -4.18
CA ILE A 211 -30.90 -9.56 -3.33
C ILE A 211 -31.65 -10.09 -2.11
N ASP A 212 -31.37 -9.50 -0.95
CA ASP A 212 -32.16 -9.73 0.26
C ASP A 212 -33.17 -8.58 0.44
N ASP A 213 -34.46 -8.90 0.29
CA ASP A 213 -35.61 -8.00 0.44
C ASP A 213 -36.68 -8.69 1.32
N GLY A 214 -36.25 -9.19 2.49
CA GLY A 214 -37.06 -10.05 3.38
C GLY A 214 -36.92 -11.54 3.08
N GLY A 215 -35.82 -11.94 2.46
CA GLY A 215 -35.55 -13.26 1.90
C GLY A 215 -34.72 -13.15 0.63
N TRP A 216 -33.75 -14.06 0.46
CA TRP A 216 -32.91 -14.10 -0.73
C TRP A 216 -33.72 -14.43 -1.98
N ARG A 217 -33.55 -13.62 -3.03
CA ARG A 217 -34.15 -13.84 -4.34
C ARG A 217 -33.13 -13.53 -5.43
N LEU A 218 -33.14 -14.34 -6.49
CA LEU A 218 -32.36 -14.08 -7.69
C LEU A 218 -32.87 -12.79 -8.38
N VAL A 219 -31.96 -11.87 -8.71
CA VAL A 219 -32.31 -10.54 -9.29
C VAL A 219 -32.54 -10.62 -10.79
N ALA A 220 -31.84 -11.52 -11.48
CA ALA A 220 -31.90 -11.75 -12.92
C ALA A 220 -31.49 -13.20 -13.21
N ASP A 221 -31.84 -13.71 -14.40
CA ASP A 221 -31.33 -15.00 -14.87
C ASP A 221 -29.80 -15.01 -14.81
N PRO A 222 -29.15 -16.13 -14.43
CA PRO A 222 -27.70 -16.21 -14.33
C PRO A 222 -27.03 -15.81 -15.64
N GLU A 223 -26.08 -14.87 -15.59
CA GLU A 223 -25.34 -14.43 -16.77
C GLU A 223 -24.23 -15.44 -17.07
N GLU A 224 -24.10 -15.88 -18.32
CA GLU A 224 -23.02 -16.79 -18.71
C GLU A 224 -21.65 -16.09 -18.69
N VAL A 225 -20.69 -16.72 -18.03
CA VAL A 225 -19.29 -16.29 -18.00
C VAL A 225 -18.60 -16.81 -19.26
N ILE A 226 -18.54 -15.96 -20.28
CA ILE A 226 -18.07 -16.27 -21.64
C ILE A 226 -16.62 -16.82 -21.68
N ILE A 227 -15.79 -16.51 -20.70
CA ILE A 227 -14.38 -16.95 -20.65
C ILE A 227 -14.20 -18.38 -20.12
N MET A 228 -15.27 -19.05 -19.66
CA MET A 228 -15.24 -20.40 -19.07
C MET A 228 -14.22 -20.55 -17.93
N LYS A 229 -13.93 -19.44 -17.24
CA LYS A 229 -12.97 -19.29 -16.15
C LYS A 229 -13.47 -18.23 -15.18
N ILE A 230 -13.18 -18.38 -13.89
CA ILE A 230 -13.57 -17.37 -12.89
C ILE A 230 -12.82 -16.06 -13.18
N PRO A 231 -13.51 -14.94 -13.46
CA PRO A 231 -12.88 -13.66 -13.79
C PRO A 231 -12.34 -12.89 -12.57
N VAL A 232 -12.44 -13.49 -11.38
CA VAL A 232 -12.03 -12.88 -10.11
C VAL A 232 -10.71 -13.49 -9.65
N ILE A 233 -9.77 -12.61 -9.31
CA ILE A 233 -8.51 -12.99 -8.67
C ILE A 233 -8.56 -12.57 -7.22
N TYR A 234 -8.33 -13.50 -6.30
CA TYR A 234 -8.35 -13.27 -4.86
C TYR A 234 -6.95 -13.43 -4.25
N LEU A 235 -6.66 -12.59 -3.26
CA LEU A 235 -5.46 -12.65 -2.44
C LEU A 235 -5.83 -12.44 -0.98
N SER A 236 -5.23 -13.23 -0.10
CA SER A 236 -5.45 -13.19 1.34
C SER A 236 -4.15 -13.38 2.11
N ARG A 237 -4.10 -12.81 3.31
CA ARG A 237 -3.02 -13.04 4.28
C ARG A 237 -3.62 -13.28 5.67
N PRO A 238 -2.95 -14.06 6.54
CA PRO A 238 -3.49 -14.44 7.83
C PRO A 238 -3.53 -13.29 8.85
N GLU A 239 -2.64 -12.30 8.75
CA GLU A 239 -2.47 -11.21 9.73
C GLU A 239 -2.14 -9.89 9.03
N ALA A 240 -2.45 -8.74 9.64
CA ALA A 240 -2.11 -7.43 9.05
C ALA A 240 -0.65 -7.03 9.34
N ILE A 241 -0.01 -6.23 8.47
CA ILE A 241 1.43 -5.91 8.59
C ILE A 241 1.76 -5.22 9.92
N TYR A 242 0.78 -4.53 10.49
CA TYR A 242 0.94 -3.76 11.71
C TYR A 242 0.39 -4.46 12.96
N GLU A 243 -0.26 -5.62 12.82
CA GLU A 243 -1.01 -6.25 13.91
C GLU A 243 -0.10 -6.56 15.09
N GLU A 244 1.03 -7.22 14.84
CA GLU A 244 2.03 -7.57 15.85
C GLU A 244 2.69 -6.36 16.53
N VAL A 245 2.85 -5.23 15.82
CA VAL A 245 3.54 -4.04 16.34
C VAL A 245 2.59 -2.97 16.92
N SER A 246 1.28 -3.22 16.85
CA SER A 246 0.25 -2.26 17.30
C SER A 246 0.34 -1.95 18.79
N TYR A 247 0.90 -2.85 19.61
CA TYR A 247 1.12 -2.62 21.04
C TYR A 247 2.16 -1.52 21.30
N ILE A 248 3.22 -1.45 20.48
CA ILE A 248 4.26 -0.41 20.63
C ILE A 248 3.65 0.96 20.41
N ARG A 249 2.80 1.09 19.38
CA ARG A 249 2.05 2.31 19.12
C ARG A 249 1.11 2.65 20.29
N GLU A 250 0.42 1.66 20.87
CA GLU A 250 -0.43 1.86 22.05
C GLU A 250 0.38 2.43 23.23
N GLU A 251 1.55 1.87 23.53
CA GLU A 251 2.44 2.36 24.60
C GLU A 251 2.95 3.79 24.36
N ILE A 252 3.29 4.13 23.11
CA ILE A 252 3.67 5.50 22.74
C ILE A 252 2.50 6.47 23.01
N GLU A 253 1.27 6.11 22.61
CA GLU A 253 0.08 6.93 22.82
C GLU A 253 -0.22 7.17 24.29
N TYR A 254 -0.18 6.13 25.14
CA TYR A 254 -0.36 6.27 26.58
C TYR A 254 0.75 7.11 27.20
N THR A 255 2.00 6.90 26.82
CA THR A 255 3.15 7.64 27.36
C THR A 255 3.03 9.13 27.06
N LEU A 256 2.71 9.50 25.81
CA LEU A 256 2.53 10.90 25.41
C LEU A 256 1.30 11.54 26.07
N SER A 257 0.18 10.81 26.14
CA SER A 257 -1.06 11.28 26.76
C SER A 257 -0.88 11.56 28.27
N ARG A 258 -0.28 10.61 28.99
CA ARG A 258 0.05 10.76 30.42
C ARG A 258 1.01 11.92 30.64
N ASN A 259 2.06 12.03 29.83
CA ASN A 259 3.01 13.12 29.98
C ASN A 259 2.40 14.49 29.69
N SER A 260 1.51 14.58 28.70
CA SER A 260 0.78 15.81 28.41
C SER A 260 -0.08 16.25 29.59
N ASN A 261 -0.76 15.32 30.27
CA ASN A 261 -1.51 15.64 31.49
C ASN A 261 -0.60 16.19 32.59
N VAL A 262 0.59 15.60 32.77
CA VAL A 262 1.56 16.06 33.77
C VAL A 262 2.08 17.46 33.42
N ILE A 263 2.40 17.72 32.16
CA ILE A 263 2.82 19.05 31.68
C ILE A 263 1.70 20.07 31.88
N ALA A 264 0.47 19.74 31.53
CA ALA A 264 -0.68 20.61 31.72
C ALA A 264 -0.89 20.96 33.20
N TYR A 265 -0.80 19.96 34.08
CA TYR A 265 -0.93 20.14 35.53
C TYR A 265 0.17 21.03 36.12
N ASN A 266 1.42 20.86 35.67
CA ASN A 266 2.58 21.61 36.17
C ASN A 266 2.88 22.91 35.40
N SER A 267 2.05 23.25 34.41
CA SER A 267 2.27 24.44 33.55
C SER A 267 2.16 25.76 34.32
N ALA A 268 1.39 25.78 35.41
CA ALA A 268 1.30 26.92 36.31
C ALA A 268 2.27 26.73 37.49
N PRO A 269 3.13 27.72 37.79
CA PRO A 269 4.06 27.62 38.91
C PRO A 269 3.29 27.57 40.24
N ILE A 270 3.59 26.56 41.06
CA ILE A 270 3.02 26.44 42.40
C ILE A 270 3.95 27.16 43.37
N LEU A 271 3.41 28.12 44.11
CA LEU A 271 4.13 28.86 45.13
C LEU A 271 4.08 28.07 46.45
N LYS A 272 5.26 27.69 46.95
CA LYS A 272 5.47 27.03 48.24
C LYS A 272 5.71 28.11 49.29
N ILE A 273 4.88 28.10 50.31
CA ILE A 273 5.01 28.96 51.49
C ILE A 273 5.26 28.06 52.69
N ILE A 274 6.37 28.29 53.39
CA ILE A 274 6.66 27.68 54.68
C ILE A 274 6.57 28.79 55.74
N GLY A 275 5.75 28.58 56.76
CA GLY A 275 5.55 29.55 57.86
C GLY A 275 4.23 30.32 57.79
N GLU A 276 4.00 31.20 58.77
CA GLU A 276 2.87 32.11 58.79
C GLU A 276 3.18 33.39 58.01
N ILE A 277 2.26 33.77 57.12
CA ILE A 277 2.32 35.03 56.37
C ILE A 277 1.90 36.16 57.34
N LEU A 278 2.79 37.12 57.57
CA LEU A 278 2.53 38.29 58.39
C LEU A 278 2.02 39.44 57.50
N GLY A 279 0.71 39.69 57.51
CA GLY A 279 0.05 40.78 56.78
C GLY A 279 -1.14 40.32 55.94
N ASP A 280 -1.94 41.27 55.44
CA ASP A 280 -3.04 40.99 54.52
C ASP A 280 -2.49 40.39 53.21
N ARG A 281 -3.23 39.41 52.66
CA ARG A 281 -2.89 38.77 51.38
C ARG A 281 -2.89 39.83 50.26
N GLU A 282 -1.79 39.90 49.49
CA GLU A 282 -1.63 40.88 48.40
C GLU A 282 -2.86 40.90 47.47
N MET A 283 -3.37 42.09 47.19
CA MET A 283 -4.39 42.32 46.18
C MET A 283 -3.73 42.68 44.83
N LYS A 284 -4.35 42.26 43.74
CA LYS A 284 -3.85 42.45 42.37
C LYS A 284 -3.89 43.94 41.99
N ASN A 285 -2.82 44.71 42.24
CA ASN A 285 -2.44 46.01 41.60
C ASN A 285 -1.33 46.80 42.36
N GLU A 286 -0.55 46.18 43.26
CA GLU A 286 0.52 46.89 43.99
C GLU A 286 1.89 46.78 43.30
N ASP A 287 2.63 47.91 43.27
CA ASP A 287 3.92 48.06 42.58
C ASP A 287 5.10 47.31 43.25
N GLN A 288 4.95 46.87 44.50
CA GLN A 288 5.96 46.11 45.22
C GLN A 288 5.36 44.84 45.82
N ARG A 289 5.77 43.68 45.28
CA ARG A 289 5.37 42.37 45.80
C ARG A 289 6.36 41.93 46.88
N MET A 290 5.93 41.86 48.13
CA MET A 290 6.79 41.55 49.28
C MET A 290 6.09 40.55 50.22
N PHE A 291 6.54 39.30 50.21
CA PHE A 291 6.08 38.30 51.18
C PHE A 291 6.83 38.44 52.50
N ARG A 292 6.14 38.84 53.58
CA ARG A 292 6.70 38.81 54.94
C ARG A 292 6.31 37.51 55.63
N MET A 293 7.31 36.75 56.06
CA MET A 293 7.14 35.50 56.79
C MET A 293 7.60 35.65 58.24
N ASN A 294 6.97 34.92 59.16
CA ASN A 294 7.42 34.83 60.55
C ASN A 294 8.79 34.08 60.64
N SER A 295 9.50 34.22 61.76
CA SER A 295 10.91 33.76 61.91
C SER A 295 11.09 32.28 61.50
N GLY A 296 11.88 32.05 60.43
CA GLY A 296 12.13 30.73 59.84
C GLY A 296 11.29 30.36 58.61
N GLY A 297 10.46 31.27 58.10
CA GLY A 297 9.66 31.02 56.89
C GLY A 297 10.41 31.24 55.57
N ASP A 298 9.96 30.52 54.53
CA ASP A 298 10.58 30.49 53.19
C ASP A 298 9.49 30.56 52.11
N VAL A 299 9.79 31.27 51.02
CA VAL A 299 8.94 31.37 49.83
C VAL A 299 9.74 30.88 48.64
N GLY A 300 9.31 29.76 48.07
CA GLY A 300 9.94 29.19 46.88
C GLY A 300 8.89 28.83 45.84
N TYR A 301 9.31 28.70 44.60
CA TYR A 301 8.51 28.00 43.60
C TYR A 301 8.80 26.50 43.68
N VAL A 302 7.76 25.69 43.62
CA VAL A 302 7.92 24.24 43.44
C VAL A 302 8.34 24.01 42.00
N SER A 303 9.64 23.77 41.79
CA SER A 303 10.12 23.25 40.52
C SER A 303 9.90 21.75 40.47
N TRP A 304 9.27 21.30 39.41
CA TRP A 304 9.10 19.87 39.16
C TRP A 304 10.34 19.32 38.47
N ASN A 305 10.99 18.34 39.10
CA ASN A 305 12.17 17.67 38.55
C ASN A 305 11.74 16.37 37.84
N GLN A 306 11.56 16.42 36.52
CA GLN A 306 11.23 15.24 35.71
C GLN A 306 12.49 14.64 35.07
N ALA A 307 12.52 13.31 34.94
CA ALA A 307 13.42 12.62 34.03
C ALA A 307 12.97 12.80 32.55
N ILE A 308 13.06 14.04 32.04
CA ILE A 308 12.71 14.39 30.64
C ILE A 308 13.51 13.54 29.66
N GLU A 309 14.80 13.31 29.97
CA GLU A 309 15.69 12.49 29.14
C GLU A 309 15.23 11.05 29.04
N ALA A 310 14.83 10.41 30.15
CA ALA A 310 14.34 9.04 30.15
C ALA A 310 13.05 8.90 29.33
N LEU A 311 12.15 9.89 29.40
CA LEU A 311 10.91 9.88 28.62
C LEU A 311 11.19 10.06 27.13
N LYS A 312 12.07 10.99 26.77
CA LYS A 312 12.48 11.21 25.38
C LYS A 312 13.14 9.95 24.81
N TYR A 313 14.03 9.32 25.59
CA TYR A 313 14.66 8.06 25.25
C TYR A 313 13.62 6.98 24.99
N ASN A 314 12.72 6.71 25.93
CA ASN A 314 11.69 5.67 25.78
C ASN A 314 10.81 5.85 24.53
N VAL A 315 10.32 7.07 24.29
CA VAL A 315 9.48 7.35 23.10
C VAL A 315 10.28 7.20 21.80
N GLN A 316 11.56 7.56 21.80
CA GLN A 316 12.42 7.41 20.63
C GLN A 316 12.74 5.94 20.36
N GLU A 317 13.18 5.19 21.37
CA GLU A 317 13.45 3.75 21.26
C GLU A 317 12.22 2.97 20.81
N SER A 318 11.03 3.30 21.35
CA SER A 318 9.78 2.67 20.92
C SER A 318 9.48 2.91 19.43
N LYS A 319 9.77 4.12 18.93
CA LYS A 319 9.61 4.42 17.49
C LYS A 319 10.63 3.67 16.64
N GLU A 320 11.88 3.62 17.10
CA GLU A 320 12.96 2.89 16.40
C GLU A 320 12.64 1.38 16.36
N LEU A 321 12.17 0.81 17.47
CA LEU A 321 11.71 -0.58 17.55
C LEU A 321 10.52 -0.86 16.62
N PHE A 322 9.54 0.04 16.55
CA PHE A 322 8.42 -0.10 15.61
C PHE A 322 8.90 -0.21 14.16
N TRP A 323 9.83 0.66 13.75
CA TRP A 323 10.38 0.67 12.39
C TRP A 323 11.29 -0.54 12.12
N SER A 324 12.09 -0.95 13.10
CA SER A 324 12.96 -2.12 13.00
C SER A 324 12.20 -3.44 12.92
N LEU A 325 11.20 -3.67 13.77
CA LEU A 325 10.38 -4.89 13.73
C LEU A 325 9.56 -4.98 12.44
N THR A 326 9.14 -3.85 11.91
CA THR A 326 8.43 -3.80 10.64
C THR A 326 9.36 -3.83 9.43
N GLN A 327 10.68 -3.91 9.62
CA GLN A 327 11.70 -3.85 8.56
C GLN A 327 11.51 -2.66 7.60
N MET A 328 11.06 -1.52 8.14
CA MET A 328 10.76 -0.33 7.35
C MET A 328 11.57 0.86 7.86
N PRO A 329 12.26 1.62 7.00
CA PRO A 329 13.10 2.74 7.43
C PRO A 329 12.25 3.90 7.95
N ASP A 330 12.77 4.62 8.95
CA ASP A 330 12.17 5.91 9.32
C ASP A 330 12.63 7.05 8.42
N ILE A 331 11.85 7.31 7.37
CA ILE A 331 12.04 8.41 6.43
C ILE A 331 11.44 9.75 6.92
N SER A 332 11.40 9.98 8.24
CA SER A 332 10.97 11.26 8.79
C SER A 332 11.93 12.40 8.37
N PHE A 333 11.40 13.59 8.15
CA PHE A 333 12.21 14.74 7.71
C PHE A 333 13.40 15.02 8.65
N SER A 334 13.19 14.87 9.97
CA SER A 334 14.25 15.00 10.97
C SER A 334 15.37 13.98 10.80
N ASN A 335 15.04 12.73 10.51
CA ASN A 335 16.04 11.68 10.33
C ASN A 335 16.76 11.82 8.98
N MET A 336 16.01 12.14 7.92
CA MET A 336 16.60 12.41 6.61
C MET A 336 17.53 13.63 6.63
N SER A 337 17.18 14.68 7.38
CA SER A 337 18.06 15.85 7.58
C SER A 337 19.32 15.51 8.36
N ARG A 338 19.27 14.54 9.28
CA ARG A 338 20.45 14.06 10.03
C ARG A 338 21.38 13.21 9.18
N LEU A 339 20.83 12.41 8.27
CA LEU A 339 21.61 11.59 7.33
C LEU A 339 22.38 12.43 6.31
N GLY A 340 21.85 13.59 5.91
CA GLY A 340 22.50 14.46 4.92
C GLY A 340 22.51 13.86 3.51
N ASN A 341 23.39 14.35 2.63
CA ASN A 341 23.50 13.84 1.26
C ASN A 341 24.36 12.57 1.22
N ILE A 342 23.78 11.44 1.59
CA ILE A 342 24.43 10.12 1.47
C ILE A 342 24.47 9.66 0.00
N GLY A 343 25.56 9.00 -0.39
CA GLY A 343 25.75 8.41 -1.72
C GLY A 343 24.71 7.31 -2.05
N TYR A 344 24.55 6.99 -3.33
CA TYR A 344 23.54 6.02 -3.80
C TYR A 344 23.73 4.64 -3.15
N ASP A 345 24.95 4.11 -3.16
CA ASP A 345 25.27 2.79 -2.58
C ASP A 345 24.96 2.73 -1.07
N ALA A 346 25.23 3.82 -0.34
CA ALA A 346 24.91 3.91 1.09
C ALA A 346 23.40 3.91 1.35
N ARG A 347 22.59 4.45 0.43
CA ARG A 347 21.11 4.37 0.51
C ARG A 347 20.63 2.96 0.27
N GLU A 348 21.24 2.25 -0.67
CA GLU A 348 20.89 0.85 -0.96
C GLU A 348 21.19 -0.05 0.25
N THR A 349 22.34 0.14 0.89
CA THR A 349 22.68 -0.56 2.16
C THR A 349 21.70 -0.23 3.28
N LEU A 350 21.31 1.05 3.44
CA LEU A 350 20.35 1.46 4.47
C LEU A 350 18.94 0.89 4.24
N LEU A 351 18.56 0.67 2.98
CA LEU A 351 17.25 0.16 2.59
C LEU A 351 17.24 -1.37 2.39
N THR A 352 18.33 -2.06 2.67
CA THR A 352 18.45 -3.51 2.42
C THR A 352 17.37 -4.31 3.14
N ASP A 353 17.08 -3.99 4.40
CA ASP A 353 16.04 -4.67 5.18
C ASP A 353 14.65 -4.48 4.57
N ALA A 354 14.33 -3.26 4.11
CA ALA A 354 13.09 -3.01 3.38
C ALA A 354 13.04 -3.73 2.02
N HIS A 355 14.18 -3.91 1.34
CA HIS A 355 14.23 -4.70 0.11
C HIS A 355 13.99 -6.18 0.36
N LEU A 356 14.54 -6.74 1.44
CA LEU A 356 14.29 -8.12 1.86
C LEU A 356 12.80 -8.32 2.14
N LYS A 357 12.18 -7.40 2.89
CA LYS A 357 10.73 -7.41 3.13
C LYS A 357 9.89 -7.35 1.85
N VAL A 358 10.28 -6.53 0.87
CA VAL A 358 9.61 -6.50 -0.43
C VAL A 358 9.77 -7.82 -1.18
N GLY A 359 10.93 -8.48 -1.05
CA GLY A 359 11.17 -9.82 -1.58
C GLY A 359 10.22 -10.85 -0.98
N ASP A 360 10.12 -10.91 0.34
CA ASP A 360 9.24 -11.85 1.05
C ASP A 360 7.77 -11.67 0.65
N GLU A 361 7.30 -10.43 0.58
CA GLU A 361 5.92 -10.12 0.23
C GLU A 361 5.65 -10.19 -1.29
N SER A 362 6.69 -10.24 -2.12
CA SER A 362 6.52 -10.29 -3.58
C SER A 362 5.93 -11.60 -4.09
N GLY A 363 6.16 -12.72 -3.40
CA GLY A 363 5.68 -14.05 -3.81
C GLY A 363 4.16 -14.08 -4.02
N ASP A 364 3.42 -13.70 -2.98
CA ASP A 364 1.95 -13.59 -2.99
C ASP A 364 1.44 -12.67 -4.13
N TRP A 365 2.15 -11.59 -4.40
CA TRP A 365 1.79 -10.66 -5.48
C TRP A 365 2.10 -11.20 -6.87
N ILE A 366 3.17 -11.97 -7.03
CA ILE A 366 3.53 -12.60 -8.30
C ILE A 366 2.47 -13.63 -8.66
N GLU A 367 2.08 -14.51 -7.72
CA GLU A 367 0.98 -15.46 -7.93
C GLU A 367 -0.32 -14.75 -8.32
N PHE A 368 -0.62 -13.63 -7.65
CA PHE A 368 -1.78 -12.80 -7.98
C PHE A 368 -1.70 -12.22 -9.41
N PHE A 369 -0.52 -11.77 -9.85
CA PHE A 369 -0.34 -11.22 -11.21
C PHE A 369 -0.36 -12.30 -12.29
N GLU A 370 0.15 -13.49 -12.02
CA GLU A 370 0.09 -14.62 -12.94
C GLU A 370 -1.36 -15.09 -13.15
N ARG A 371 -2.15 -15.15 -12.07
CA ARG A 371 -3.60 -15.41 -12.15
C ARG A 371 -4.32 -14.31 -12.93
N GLU A 372 -3.97 -13.04 -12.71
CA GLU A 372 -4.50 -11.87 -13.44
C GLU A 372 -4.18 -11.95 -14.94
N ASP A 373 -2.95 -12.32 -15.30
CA ASP A 373 -2.51 -12.50 -16.69
C ASP A 373 -3.26 -13.65 -17.38
N SER A 374 -3.46 -14.77 -16.68
CA SER A 374 -4.22 -15.91 -17.20
C SER A 374 -5.68 -15.56 -17.53
N VAL A 375 -6.33 -14.75 -16.68
CA VAL A 375 -7.68 -14.24 -16.94
C VAL A 375 -7.69 -13.31 -18.16
N ILE A 376 -6.69 -12.42 -18.29
CA ILE A 376 -6.58 -11.50 -19.42
C ILE A 376 -6.33 -12.23 -20.74
N LYS A 377 -5.46 -13.25 -20.74
CA LYS A 377 -5.25 -14.13 -21.91
C LYS A 377 -6.54 -14.80 -22.34
N SER A 378 -7.33 -15.29 -21.38
CA SER A 378 -8.64 -15.91 -21.65
C SER A 378 -9.61 -14.92 -22.30
N PHE A 379 -9.64 -13.66 -21.84
CA PHE A 379 -10.42 -12.61 -22.51
C PHE A 379 -9.91 -12.30 -23.92
N LEU A 380 -8.59 -12.25 -24.13
CA LEU A 380 -8.00 -11.99 -25.43
C LEU A 380 -8.29 -13.09 -26.45
N LYS A 381 -8.33 -14.37 -26.05
CA LYS A 381 -8.77 -15.50 -26.89
C LYS A 381 -10.16 -15.26 -27.48
N MET A 382 -11.10 -14.85 -26.63
CA MET A 382 -12.48 -14.60 -27.05
C MET A 382 -12.63 -13.32 -27.89
N MET A 383 -11.77 -12.32 -27.66
CA MET A 383 -11.82 -11.07 -28.44
C MET A 383 -11.18 -11.20 -29.82
N ASN A 384 -10.15 -12.04 -29.97
CA ASN A 384 -9.48 -12.28 -31.23
C ASN A 384 -9.18 -13.77 -31.40
N THR A 385 -10.09 -14.46 -32.09
CA THR A 385 -10.00 -15.92 -32.35
C THR A 385 -8.77 -16.31 -33.17
N ALA A 386 -8.15 -15.38 -33.91
CA ALA A 386 -6.93 -15.66 -34.66
C ALA A 386 -5.70 -15.93 -33.76
N TRP A 387 -5.76 -15.54 -32.48
CA TRP A 387 -4.64 -15.68 -31.54
C TRP A 387 -4.77 -16.90 -30.61
N GLU A 388 -5.86 -17.66 -30.71
CA GLU A 388 -6.19 -18.75 -29.80
C GLU A 388 -5.06 -19.78 -29.64
N ASN A 389 -4.39 -20.13 -30.74
CA ASN A 389 -3.31 -21.12 -30.75
C ASN A 389 -1.95 -20.60 -30.24
N GLU A 390 -1.74 -19.28 -30.21
CA GLU A 390 -0.42 -18.68 -29.96
C GLU A 390 -0.35 -17.91 -28.63
N ILE A 391 -1.49 -17.62 -28.01
CA ILE A 391 -1.55 -16.79 -26.81
C ILE A 391 -1.09 -17.50 -25.54
N ASP A 392 -1.29 -18.81 -25.45
CA ASP A 392 -0.84 -19.61 -24.30
C ASP A 392 0.68 -19.78 -24.29
N GLU A 393 1.30 -19.72 -25.46
CA GLU A 393 2.76 -19.81 -25.65
C GLU A 393 3.50 -18.55 -25.19
N VAL A 394 2.79 -17.43 -24.95
CA VAL A 394 3.38 -16.19 -24.46
C VAL A 394 3.51 -16.28 -22.94
N GLU A 395 4.71 -16.54 -22.45
CA GLU A 395 5.02 -16.52 -21.03
C GLU A 395 5.23 -15.09 -20.53
N VAL A 396 4.69 -14.75 -19.35
CA VAL A 396 4.75 -13.40 -18.77
C VAL A 396 5.30 -13.48 -17.35
N GLU A 397 6.51 -12.96 -17.16
CA GLU A 397 7.16 -12.87 -15.86
C GLU A 397 6.96 -11.47 -15.26
N HIS A 398 6.54 -11.42 -14.00
CA HIS A 398 6.28 -10.17 -13.29
C HIS A 398 7.42 -9.84 -12.31
N ILE A 399 8.12 -8.73 -12.55
CA ILE A 399 9.23 -8.27 -11.72
C ILE A 399 8.79 -7.06 -10.90
N ILE A 400 8.76 -7.21 -9.58
CA ILE A 400 8.55 -6.13 -8.62
C ILE A 400 9.92 -5.55 -8.25
N THR A 401 10.08 -4.23 -8.42
CA THR A 401 11.32 -3.53 -8.06
C THR A 401 11.08 -2.61 -6.86
N PRO A 402 11.77 -2.83 -5.73
CA PRO A 402 11.69 -1.94 -4.57
C PRO A 402 12.02 -0.49 -4.94
N PHE A 403 11.31 0.46 -4.33
CA PHE A 403 11.57 1.88 -4.56
C PHE A 403 12.88 2.33 -3.90
N ILE A 404 13.78 2.89 -4.71
CA ILE A 404 14.99 3.58 -4.27
C ILE A 404 14.97 4.99 -4.88
N GLN A 405 15.42 5.98 -4.11
CA GLN A 405 15.64 7.31 -4.66
C GLN A 405 16.73 7.28 -5.72
N ARG A 406 16.37 7.56 -6.97
CA ARG A 406 17.31 7.58 -8.10
C ARG A 406 18.33 8.71 -7.93
N ASN A 407 19.57 8.42 -8.30
CA ASN A 407 20.62 9.40 -8.46
C ASN A 407 21.10 9.33 -9.92
N GLU A 408 20.75 10.35 -10.71
CA GLU A 408 21.07 10.41 -12.13
C GLU A 408 22.58 10.34 -12.37
N THR A 409 23.39 10.99 -11.53
CA THR A 409 24.85 10.96 -11.66
C THR A 409 25.40 9.54 -11.46
N ALA A 410 24.92 8.82 -10.44
CA ALA A 410 25.35 7.45 -10.19
C ALA A 410 24.93 6.51 -11.32
N GLU A 411 23.72 6.69 -11.87
CA GLU A 411 23.22 5.92 -13.01
C GLU A 411 24.06 6.18 -14.26
N ILE A 412 24.36 7.45 -14.57
CA ILE A 412 25.24 7.83 -15.69
C ILE A 412 26.63 7.22 -15.51
N THR A 413 27.25 7.34 -14.32
CA THR A 413 28.58 6.75 -14.06
C THR A 413 28.56 5.23 -14.21
N LYS A 414 27.53 4.54 -13.72
CA LYS A 414 27.37 3.09 -13.89
C LYS A 414 27.26 2.70 -15.36
N ARG A 415 26.48 3.44 -16.16
CA ARG A 415 26.32 3.21 -17.60
C ARG A 415 27.60 3.52 -18.39
N MET A 416 28.27 4.62 -18.06
CA MET A 416 29.57 4.95 -18.65
C MET A 416 30.62 3.89 -18.32
N ALA A 417 30.64 3.36 -17.10
CA ALA A 417 31.54 2.27 -16.73
C ALA A 417 31.19 0.95 -17.44
N ALA A 418 29.90 0.64 -17.59
CA ALA A 418 29.43 -0.58 -18.27
C ALA A 418 29.71 -0.59 -19.77
N ASN A 419 29.75 0.59 -20.40
CA ASN A 419 29.96 0.76 -21.83
C ASN A 419 31.41 1.16 -22.20
N GLY A 420 32.09 1.92 -21.33
CA GLY A 420 33.37 2.59 -21.63
C GLY A 420 34.65 1.89 -21.16
N GLY A 421 34.59 0.62 -20.75
CA GLY A 421 35.77 -0.08 -20.18
C GLY A 421 35.95 -1.56 -20.51
N LYS A 422 34.86 -2.32 -20.72
CA LYS A 422 34.81 -3.68 -21.31
C LYS A 422 33.32 -4.09 -21.47
N PRO A 423 32.92 -4.74 -22.58
CA PRO A 423 31.62 -4.55 -23.24
C PRO A 423 30.51 -5.44 -22.67
N ILE A 424 29.98 -5.11 -21.49
CA ILE A 424 28.87 -5.87 -20.90
C ILE A 424 27.53 -5.47 -21.55
N GLU A 425 27.38 -4.22 -21.97
CA GLU A 425 26.21 -3.73 -22.70
C GLU A 425 26.61 -2.86 -23.89
N SER A 426 25.85 -2.92 -24.97
CA SER A 426 26.08 -2.07 -26.15
C SER A 426 25.73 -0.61 -25.84
N HIS A 427 26.30 0.34 -26.60
CA HIS A 427 25.89 1.75 -26.55
C HIS A 427 24.36 1.90 -26.74
N LEU A 428 23.80 1.12 -27.66
CA LEU A 428 22.36 1.15 -27.97
C LEU A 428 21.52 0.68 -26.78
N GLU A 429 21.95 -0.40 -26.14
CA GLU A 429 21.28 -0.95 -24.97
C GLU A 429 21.44 -0.03 -23.75
N SER A 430 22.58 0.64 -23.62
CA SER A 430 22.82 1.66 -22.59
C SER A 430 21.86 2.85 -22.75
N ILE A 431 21.67 3.35 -23.97
CA ILE A 431 20.72 4.44 -24.28
C ILE A 431 19.28 3.98 -24.04
N LYS A 432 18.91 2.76 -24.48
CA LYS A 432 17.59 2.16 -24.22
C LYS A 432 17.31 2.03 -22.73
N ARG A 433 18.29 1.57 -21.94
CA ARG A 433 18.15 1.39 -20.49
C ARG A 433 18.12 2.71 -19.72
N TYR A 434 18.80 3.74 -20.22
CA TYR A 434 18.74 5.10 -19.65
C TYR A 434 17.38 5.75 -19.87
N GLY A 435 16.71 5.46 -21.01
CA GLY A 435 15.29 5.73 -21.20
C GLY A 435 14.87 7.20 -21.28
N GLN A 436 15.83 8.14 -21.29
CA GLN A 436 15.55 9.57 -21.52
C GLN A 436 15.48 9.94 -23.01
N SER A 437 16.01 9.08 -23.90
CA SER A 437 15.87 9.28 -25.34
C SER A 437 14.55 8.70 -25.86
N ASN A 438 13.84 9.49 -26.67
CA ASN A 438 12.61 9.08 -27.35
C ASN A 438 12.88 8.06 -28.47
N ASP A 439 14.05 8.16 -29.13
CA ASP A 439 14.52 7.19 -30.12
C ASP A 439 15.99 6.84 -29.85
N PRO A 440 16.23 5.70 -29.18
CA PRO A 440 17.58 5.21 -28.88
C PRO A 440 18.44 4.92 -30.12
N GLN A 441 17.80 4.62 -31.27
CA GLN A 441 18.50 4.34 -32.52
C GLN A 441 19.02 5.64 -33.14
N GLU A 442 18.16 6.65 -33.22
CA GLU A 442 18.52 7.99 -33.71
C GLU A 442 19.62 8.63 -32.85
N THR A 443 19.54 8.46 -31.54
CA THR A 443 20.55 8.99 -30.60
C THR A 443 21.91 8.35 -30.81
N LEU A 444 21.94 7.04 -31.08
CA LEU A 444 23.18 6.33 -31.37
C LEU A 444 23.79 6.78 -32.71
N ASP A 445 22.94 7.04 -33.71
CA ASP A 445 23.39 7.54 -35.01
C ASP A 445 23.91 8.98 -34.92
N MET A 446 23.32 9.81 -34.06
CA MET A 446 23.85 11.14 -33.72
C MET A 446 25.21 11.06 -33.04
N ILE A 447 25.37 10.20 -32.02
CA ILE A 447 26.65 9.98 -31.34
C ILE A 447 27.74 9.51 -32.32
N ARG A 448 27.39 8.63 -33.28
CA ARG A 448 28.31 8.18 -34.32
C ARG A 448 28.73 9.30 -35.27
N LYS A 449 27.81 10.21 -35.61
CA LYS A 449 28.12 11.38 -36.45
C LYS A 449 29.06 12.34 -35.71
N GLU A 450 28.77 12.66 -34.46
CA GLU A 450 29.62 13.50 -33.60
C GLU A 450 31.03 12.92 -33.47
N GLN A 451 31.16 11.61 -33.23
CA GLN A 451 32.47 10.93 -33.20
C GLN A 451 33.21 10.99 -34.54
N ALA A 452 32.51 10.83 -35.66
CA ALA A 452 33.12 10.91 -36.99
C ALA A 452 33.62 12.33 -37.31
N GLU A 453 32.87 13.37 -36.91
CA GLU A 453 33.26 14.77 -37.04
C GLU A 453 34.47 15.11 -36.15
N GLU A 454 34.48 14.67 -34.89
CA GLU A 454 35.63 14.83 -33.98
C GLU A 454 36.89 14.14 -34.52
N THR A 455 36.75 12.94 -35.10
CA THR A 455 37.88 12.20 -35.69
C THR A 455 38.42 12.92 -36.92
N GLN A 456 37.55 13.52 -37.75
CA GLN A 456 37.98 14.32 -38.91
C GLN A 456 38.70 15.61 -38.49
N ILE A 457 38.24 16.28 -37.44
CA ILE A 457 38.89 17.47 -36.89
C ILE A 457 40.26 17.10 -36.30
N ALA A 458 40.35 16.01 -35.54
CA ALA A 458 41.61 15.54 -34.97
C ALA A 458 42.65 15.14 -36.05
N VAL A 459 42.20 14.54 -37.16
CA VAL A 459 43.06 14.25 -38.32
C VAL A 459 43.50 15.55 -39.00
N ALA A 460 42.63 16.53 -39.17
CA ALA A 460 42.98 17.83 -39.75
C ALA A 460 43.99 18.60 -38.90
N ASP A 461 43.95 18.50 -37.57
CA ASP A 461 44.89 19.16 -36.66
C ASP A 461 46.30 18.52 -36.69
N VAL A 462 46.37 17.18 -36.81
CA VAL A 462 47.65 16.44 -36.96
C VAL A 462 48.33 16.72 -38.31
N PHE A 463 47.56 16.94 -39.37
CA PHE A 463 48.10 17.33 -40.68
C PHE A 463 48.23 18.86 -40.87
N GLY A 464 47.64 19.67 -39.99
CA GLY A 464 47.67 21.13 -40.00
C GLY A 464 48.85 21.75 -39.26
N SER A 465 49.55 21.00 -38.41
CA SER A 465 50.74 21.45 -37.68
C SER A 465 52.06 21.26 -38.44
N ALA A 466 52.01 21.14 -39.77
CA ALA A 466 53.17 21.07 -40.64
C ALA A 466 53.03 22.10 -41.76
N ASN A 467 53.20 23.38 -41.43
CA ASN A 467 53.59 24.44 -42.36
C ASN A 467 54.38 25.52 -41.61
#